data_AF-A0A352A9Q2-F1
#
_entry.id   AF-A0A352A9Q2-F1
#
_cell.length_a   1.000
_cell.length_b   1.000
_cell.length_c   1.000
_cell.angle_alpha   90.00
_cell.angle_beta   90.00
_cell.angle_gamma   90.00
#
_symmetry.space_group_name_H-M   'P 1'
#
loop_
_entity.id
_entity.type
_entity.pdbx_description
1 polymer ?
#
loop_
_entity_poly.entity_id
_entity_poly.type
_entity_poly.pdbx_seq_one_letter_code
_entity_poly.pdbx_strand_id
1 'polypeptide(L)'
;MEVSCENRMNNMDFNMNFDVNNMNMQHSNELLLEIMKYQLVTHDSALYLDTHPNDPIALIRHHEYSTRLRQLKDEFAIKYGPLDLYTPDISGTWRYIESPWPWE
;
A
#
# COMPACT_ATOMS: atom_id res chain seq x y z
N MET A 1 -12.34 3.28 56.03
CA MET A 1 -13.47 3.62 55.14
C MET A 1 -12.90 4.59 54.13
N GLU A 2 -12.77 4.35 52.83
CA GLU A 2 -13.17 3.29 51.90
C GLU A 2 -12.16 3.29 50.72
N VAL A 3 -12.21 2.24 49.91
CA VAL A 3 -11.33 1.90 48.79
C VAL A 3 -11.93 2.44 47.47
N SER A 4 -11.10 2.80 46.48
CA SER A 4 -11.21 2.41 45.05
C SER A 4 -10.43 3.39 44.16
N CYS A 5 -9.32 2.98 43.55
CA CYS A 5 -9.26 2.24 42.28
C CYS A 5 -9.61 3.10 41.06
N GLU A 6 -8.77 4.08 40.72
CA GLU A 6 -8.92 4.83 39.45
C GLU A 6 -7.66 4.87 38.58
N ASN A 7 -6.61 4.10 38.92
CA ASN A 7 -5.36 4.06 38.14
C ASN A 7 -5.07 2.70 37.47
N ARG A 8 -6.11 1.95 37.08
CA ARG A 8 -5.95 0.63 36.43
C ARG A 8 -6.56 0.49 35.03
N MET A 9 -7.05 1.56 34.41
CA MET A 9 -7.61 1.51 33.05
C MET A 9 -6.70 2.09 31.95
N ASN A 10 -5.71 2.92 32.28
CA ASN A 10 -4.87 3.59 31.26
C ASN A 10 -3.69 2.75 30.70
N ASN A 11 -3.52 1.50 31.18
CA ASN A 11 -2.36 0.67 30.80
C ASN A 11 -2.70 -0.45 29.78
N MET A 12 -3.99 -0.63 29.43
CA MET A 12 -4.41 -1.56 28.37
C MET A 12 -4.65 -0.86 27.02
N ASP A 13 -5.14 0.39 27.04
CA ASP A 13 -5.36 1.19 25.81
C ASP A 13 -4.05 1.69 25.17
N PHE A 14 -2.98 1.87 25.98
CA PHE A 14 -1.68 2.30 25.46
C PHE A 14 -0.93 1.17 24.74
N ASN A 15 -1.14 -0.08 25.15
CA ASN A 15 -0.47 -1.25 24.54
C ASN A 15 -1.11 -1.64 23.19
N MET A 16 -2.43 -1.50 23.05
CA MET A 16 -3.14 -1.77 21.79
C MET A 16 -2.80 -0.77 20.68
N ASN A 17 -2.59 0.51 21.01
CA ASN A 17 -2.25 1.53 20.00
C ASN A 17 -0.85 1.35 19.41
N PHE A 18 0.13 0.87 20.19
CA PHE A 18 1.48 0.60 19.71
C PHE A 18 1.51 -0.60 18.76
N ASP A 19 0.79 -1.67 19.11
CA ASP A 19 0.68 -2.86 18.27
C ASP A 19 -0.07 -2.58 16.95
N VAL A 20 -1.15 -1.78 16.98
CA VAL A 20 -1.91 -1.41 15.77
C VAL A 20 -1.08 -0.56 14.80
N ASN A 21 -0.27 0.37 15.31
CA ASN A 21 0.59 1.19 14.46
C ASN A 21 1.71 0.37 13.80
N ASN A 22 2.32 -0.55 14.54
CA ASN A 22 3.33 -1.46 14.01
C ASN A 22 2.74 -2.43 12.96
N MET A 23 1.54 -2.95 13.22
CA MET A 23 0.80 -3.78 12.26
C MET A 23 0.47 -2.98 10.99
N ASN A 24 -0.09 -1.77 11.09
CA ASN A 24 -0.42 -0.95 9.91
C ASN A 24 0.79 -0.64 9.04
N MET A 25 1.96 -0.40 9.66
CA MET A 25 3.22 -0.18 8.96
C MET A 25 3.74 -1.45 8.28
N GLN A 26 3.61 -2.62 8.92
CA GLN A 26 3.95 -3.91 8.30
C GLN A 26 3.07 -4.22 7.08
N HIS A 27 1.74 -4.08 7.21
CA HIS A 27 0.80 -4.28 6.10
C HIS A 27 1.06 -3.30 4.94
N SER A 28 1.45 -2.06 5.24
CA SER A 28 1.82 -1.06 4.22
C SER A 28 3.06 -1.51 3.43
N ASN A 29 4.08 -2.02 4.12
CA ASN A 29 5.31 -2.48 3.49
C ASN A 29 5.07 -3.73 2.64
N GLU A 30 4.25 -4.66 3.11
CA GLU A 30 3.90 -5.88 2.35
C GLU A 30 3.18 -5.54 1.04
N LEU A 31 2.18 -4.65 1.10
CA LEU A 31 1.43 -4.22 -0.09
C LEU A 31 2.34 -3.47 -1.07
N LEU A 32 3.22 -2.59 -0.56
CA LEU A 32 4.20 -1.89 -1.38
C LEU A 32 5.18 -2.85 -2.06
N LEU A 33 5.68 -3.86 -1.35
CA LEU A 33 6.55 -4.89 -1.91
C LEU A 33 5.82 -5.70 -3.00
N GLU A 34 4.55 -6.04 -2.82
CA GLU A 34 3.75 -6.71 -3.85
C GLU A 34 3.63 -5.85 -5.10
N ILE A 35 3.33 -4.55 -4.94
CA ILE A 35 3.28 -3.58 -6.04
C ILE A 35 4.61 -3.56 -6.79
N MET A 36 5.74 -3.46 -6.10
CA MET A 36 7.07 -3.44 -6.73
C MET A 36 7.37 -4.71 -7.52
N LYS A 37 6.98 -5.89 -7.00
CA LYS A 37 7.13 -7.17 -7.72
C LYS A 37 6.34 -7.15 -9.02
N TYR A 38 5.08 -6.73 -8.98
CA TYR A 38 4.25 -6.66 -10.18
C TYR A 38 4.72 -5.59 -11.17
N GLN A 39 5.26 -4.46 -10.70
CA GLN A 39 5.89 -3.45 -11.57
C GLN A 39 7.06 -4.05 -12.34
N LEU A 40 7.95 -4.76 -11.64
CA LEU A 40 9.09 -5.43 -12.26
C LEU A 40 8.63 -6.45 -13.32
N VAL A 41 7.71 -7.35 -12.97
CA VAL A 41 7.24 -8.40 -13.88
C VAL A 41 6.47 -7.84 -15.07
N THR A 42 5.68 -6.78 -14.87
CA THR A 42 4.98 -6.08 -15.97
C THR A 42 6.00 -5.46 -16.93
N HIS A 43 7.04 -4.82 -16.40
CA HIS A 43 8.09 -4.24 -17.23
C HIS A 43 8.90 -5.29 -17.99
N ASP A 44 9.28 -6.38 -17.31
CA ASP A 44 10.04 -7.48 -17.93
C ASP A 44 9.23 -8.20 -19.02
N SER A 45 7.93 -8.43 -18.79
CA SER A 45 7.06 -9.01 -19.81
C SER A 45 6.82 -8.08 -21.01
N ALA A 46 6.81 -6.76 -20.82
CA ALA A 46 6.78 -5.81 -21.93
C ALA A 46 8.07 -5.90 -22.78
N LEU A 47 9.24 -5.92 -22.12
CA LEU A 47 10.53 -6.10 -22.82
C LEU A 47 10.62 -7.43 -23.56
N TYR A 48 10.04 -8.50 -23.00
CA TYR A 48 9.94 -9.78 -23.70
C TYR A 48 9.08 -9.67 -24.97
N LEU A 49 7.92 -9.00 -24.88
CA LEU A 49 7.01 -8.80 -26.00
C LEU A 49 7.61 -7.93 -27.12
N ASP A 50 8.53 -7.01 -26.82
CA ASP A 50 9.26 -6.25 -27.84
C ASP A 50 10.03 -7.16 -28.80
N THR A 51 10.47 -8.33 -28.33
CA THR A 51 11.16 -9.34 -29.14
C THR A 51 10.24 -10.42 -29.70
N HIS A 52 9.10 -10.69 -29.03
CA HIS A 52 8.14 -11.75 -29.39
C HIS A 52 6.69 -11.20 -29.42
N PRO A 53 6.34 -10.31 -30.36
CA PRO A 53 5.07 -9.57 -30.33
C PRO A 53 3.82 -10.46 -30.56
N ASN A 54 4.00 -11.63 -31.16
CA ASN A 54 2.92 -12.54 -31.51
C ASN A 54 2.78 -13.73 -30.56
N ASP A 55 3.49 -13.75 -29.42
CA ASP A 55 3.31 -14.80 -28.42
C ASP A 55 2.01 -14.57 -27.63
N PRO A 56 0.97 -15.39 -27.84
CA PRO A 56 -0.32 -15.20 -27.18
C PRO A 56 -0.25 -15.42 -25.67
N ILE A 57 0.69 -16.25 -25.19
CA ILE A 57 0.83 -16.55 -23.77
C ILE A 57 1.43 -15.34 -23.05
N ALA A 58 2.48 -14.75 -23.62
CA ALA A 58 3.10 -13.55 -23.07
C ALA A 58 2.13 -12.35 -23.04
N LEU A 59 1.31 -12.19 -24.08
CA LEU A 59 0.27 -11.16 -24.13
C LEU A 59 -0.77 -11.29 -23.02
N ILE A 60 -1.30 -12.51 -22.82
CA ILE A 60 -2.28 -12.79 -21.76
C ILE A 60 -1.66 -12.50 -20.38
N ARG A 61 -0.44 -13.00 -20.13
CA ARG A 61 0.26 -12.77 -18.85
C ARG A 61 0.54 -11.29 -18.59
N HIS A 62 1.02 -10.55 -19.60
CA HIS A 62 1.26 -9.12 -19.47
C HIS A 62 -0.03 -8.36 -19.12
N HIS A 63 -1.16 -8.73 -19.73
CA HIS A 63 -2.46 -8.16 -19.38
C HIS A 63 -2.89 -8.50 -17.94
N GLU A 64 -2.71 -9.75 -17.50
CA GLU A 64 -2.98 -10.18 -16.13
C GLU A 64 -2.13 -9.40 -15.11
N TYR A 65 -0.82 -9.28 -15.35
CA TYR A 65 0.10 -8.54 -14.48
C TYR A 65 -0.24 -7.05 -14.42
N SER A 66 -0.53 -6.43 -15.56
CA SER A 66 -0.95 -5.02 -15.63
C SER A 66 -2.25 -4.78 -14.86
N THR A 67 -3.22 -5.70 -14.99
CA THR A 67 -4.50 -5.62 -14.28
C THR A 67 -4.31 -5.75 -12.77
N ARG A 68 -3.52 -6.74 -12.34
CA ARG A 68 -3.23 -6.97 -10.92
C ARG A 68 -2.44 -5.83 -10.31
N LEU A 69 -1.46 -5.28 -11.03
CA LEU A 69 -0.70 -4.11 -10.61
C LEU A 69 -1.62 -2.91 -10.34
N ARG A 70 -2.57 -2.65 -11.26
CA ARG A 70 -3.55 -1.57 -11.08
C ARG A 70 -4.39 -1.78 -9.83
N GLN A 71 -4.93 -2.98 -9.62
CA GLN A 71 -5.73 -3.30 -8.42
C GLN A 71 -4.96 -3.07 -7.12
N LEU A 72 -3.69 -3.48 -7.06
CA LEU A 72 -2.85 -3.30 -5.88
C LEU A 72 -2.57 -1.81 -5.61
N LYS A 73 -2.32 -1.03 -6.66
CA LYS A 73 -2.14 0.43 -6.53
C LYS A 73 -3.41 1.12 -6.06
N ASP A 74 -4.58 0.70 -6.56
CA ASP A 74 -5.87 1.23 -6.13
C ASP A 74 -6.14 0.88 -4.66
N GLU A 75 -5.87 -0.35 -4.24
CA GLU A 75 -5.98 -0.79 -2.84
C GLU A 75 -5.06 0.01 -1.91
N PHE A 76 -3.82 0.22 -2.32
CA PHE A 76 -2.88 1.05 -1.57
C PHE A 76 -3.35 2.51 -1.50
N ALA A 77 -3.86 3.05 -2.60
CA ALA A 77 -4.35 4.43 -2.67
C ALA A 77 -5.52 4.67 -1.71
N ILE A 78 -6.44 3.71 -1.61
CA ILE A 78 -7.58 3.79 -0.69
C ILE A 78 -7.12 3.79 0.77
N LYS A 79 -6.13 2.97 1.13
CA LYS A 79 -5.72 2.77 2.52
C LYS A 79 -4.70 3.80 3.01
N TYR A 80 -3.73 4.15 2.17
CA TYR A 80 -2.57 4.95 2.55
C TYR A 80 -2.53 6.30 1.83
N GLY A 81 -3.04 6.37 0.60
CA GLY A 81 -3.03 7.56 -0.24
C GLY A 81 -2.33 7.33 -1.58
N PRO A 82 -2.42 8.31 -2.50
CA PRO A 82 -1.93 8.15 -3.86
C PRO A 82 -0.42 7.88 -3.92
N LEU A 83 -0.04 6.79 -4.59
CA LEU A 83 1.38 6.40 -4.80
C LEU A 83 2.08 7.24 -5.87
N ASP A 84 1.32 7.87 -6.76
CA ASP A 84 1.85 8.70 -7.83
C ASP A 84 1.03 9.99 -7.97
N LEU A 85 1.64 10.99 -8.61
CA LEU A 85 1.04 12.31 -8.84
C LEU A 85 -0.11 12.28 -9.85
N TYR A 86 -0.30 11.17 -10.56
CA TYR A 86 -1.27 11.05 -11.65
C TYR A 86 -2.56 10.37 -11.20
N THR A 87 -2.53 9.72 -10.03
CA THR A 87 -3.69 9.10 -9.40
C THR A 87 -4.49 10.19 -8.70
N PRO A 88 -5.74 10.44 -9.12
CA PRO A 88 -6.57 11.46 -8.49
C PRO A 88 -6.84 11.09 -7.04
N ASP A 89 -6.60 12.04 -6.13
CA ASP A 89 -6.96 11.87 -4.73
C ASP A 89 -8.48 11.89 -4.59
N ILE A 90 -9.04 10.77 -4.16
CA ILE A 90 -10.49 10.58 -3.97
C ILE A 90 -10.99 11.39 -2.76
N SER A 91 -10.10 11.75 -1.82
CA SER A 91 -10.44 12.46 -0.59
C SER A 91 -10.65 13.97 -0.77
N GLY A 92 -10.32 14.53 -1.94
CA GLY A 92 -10.51 15.94 -2.24
C GLY A 92 -9.62 16.89 -1.43
N THR A 93 -8.68 16.38 -0.64
CA THR A 93 -7.65 17.15 0.06
C THR A 93 -6.28 16.94 -0.58
N TRP A 94 -5.40 17.93 -0.48
CA TRP A 94 -4.03 17.82 -1.00
C TRP A 94 -3.15 17.14 0.07
N ARG A 95 -3.27 15.81 0.18
CA ARG A 95 -2.61 15.02 1.24
C ARG A 95 -1.08 15.04 1.21
N TYR A 96 -0.45 15.50 0.12
CA TYR A 96 1.00 15.69 0.05
C TYR A 96 1.53 16.74 1.04
N ILE A 97 0.68 17.62 1.58
CA ILE A 97 1.07 18.60 2.62
C ILE A 97 0.75 18.08 4.03
N GLU A 98 -0.16 17.11 4.18
CA GLU A 98 -0.74 16.72 5.47
C GLU A 98 0.02 15.58 6.18
N SER A 99 0.81 14.79 5.45
CA SER A 99 1.64 13.74 6.04
C SER A 99 3.03 14.30 6.41
N PRO A 100 3.61 13.93 7.58
CA PRO A 100 5.01 14.21 7.84
C PRO A 100 5.85 13.58 6.73
N TRP A 101 6.82 14.32 6.24
CA TRP A 101 7.67 13.79 5.17
C TRP A 101 8.43 12.58 5.71
N PRO A 102 8.69 11.55 4.89
CA PRO A 102 9.34 10.32 5.35
C PRO A 102 10.79 10.48 5.83
N TRP A 103 11.34 11.71 5.82
CA TRP A 103 12.65 12.07 6.35
C TRP A 103 12.58 12.99 7.58
N GLU A 104 11.39 13.34 8.06
CA GLU A 104 11.20 14.01 9.35
C GLU A 104 11.34 13.04 10.54
#